data_AF-A0A1A2TN76-F1
#
_entry.id   AF-A0A1A2TN76-F1
#
_cell.length_a   1.000
_cell.length_b   1.000
_cell.length_c   1.000
_cell.angle_alpha   90.00
_cell.angle_beta   90.00
_cell.angle_gamma   90.00
#
_symmetry.space_group_name_H-M   'P 1'
#
loop_
_entity.id
_entity.type
_entity.pdbx_description
1 polymer ?
#
loop_
_entity_poly.entity_id
_entity_poly.type
_entity_poly.pdbx_seq_one_letter_code
_entity_poly.pdbx_strand_id
1 'polypeptide(L)'
;MLVLCLAGITAISMQVRCVDAAREAARLAARDDERSAVSAARRLAPAGARVDLRRDGDFVVATVVAHSKLLPTIDIAAKAVSAAEPSR
;
A
#
# COMPACT_ATOMS: atom_id res chain seq x y z
N MET A 1 -23.02 18.51 -5.63
CA MET A 1 -21.73 19.02 -5.10
C MET A 1 -21.26 18.24 -3.87
N LEU A 2 -22.03 18.16 -2.78
CA LEU A 2 -21.59 17.48 -1.54
C LEU A 2 -21.14 16.02 -1.75
N VAL A 3 -21.90 15.24 -2.54
CA VAL A 3 -21.57 13.84 -2.87
C VAL A 3 -20.21 13.73 -3.55
N LEU A 4 -19.90 14.64 -4.48
CA LEU A 4 -18.61 14.68 -5.17
C LEU A 4 -17.47 15.03 -4.21
N CYS A 5 -17.68 16.00 -3.33
CA CYS A 5 -16.70 16.34 -2.30
C CYS A 5 -16.41 15.14 -1.37
N LEU A 6 -17.46 14.44 -0.93
CA LEU A 6 -17.31 13.27 -0.06
C LEU A 6 -16.59 12.12 -0.77
N ALA A 7 -16.90 11.89 -2.05
CA ALA A 7 -16.20 10.91 -2.88
C ALA A 7 -14.70 11.26 -3.00
N GLY A 8 -14.38 12.54 -3.23
CA GLY A 8 -13.01 13.03 -3.27
C GLY A 8 -12.26 12.85 -1.96
N ILE A 9 -12.86 13.23 -0.82
CA ILE A 9 -12.26 13.06 0.52
C ILE A 9 -12.03 11.56 0.81
N THR A 10 -12.97 10.71 0.44
CA THR A 10 -12.82 9.25 0.63
C THR A 10 -11.69 8.69 -0.22
N ALA A 11 -11.57 9.14 -1.47
CA ALA A 11 -10.47 8.77 -2.36
C ALA A 11 -9.11 9.21 -1.80
N ILE A 12 -8.99 10.45 -1.32
CA ILE A 12 -7.75 10.95 -0.68
C ILE A 12 -7.42 10.12 0.57
N SER A 13 -8.43 9.82 1.39
CA SER A 13 -8.25 8.99 2.59
C SER A 13 -7.79 7.56 2.23
N MET A 14 -8.30 6.99 1.14
CA MET A 14 -7.81 5.70 0.61
C MET A 14 -6.36 5.82 0.13
N GLN A 15 -6.01 6.91 -0.56
CA GLN A 15 -4.65 7.13 -1.04
C GLN A 15 -3.65 7.18 0.11
N VAL A 16 -3.95 7.94 1.17
CA VAL A 16 -3.10 8.02 2.37
C VAL A 16 -2.89 6.64 2.98
N ARG A 17 -3.98 5.88 3.19
CA ARG A 17 -3.91 4.50 3.70
C ARG A 17 -3.08 3.56 2.82
N CYS A 18 -3.20 3.67 1.49
CA CYS A 18 -2.38 2.89 0.57
C CYS A 18 -0.89 3.26 0.70
N VAL A 19 -0.56 4.55 0.83
CA VAL A 19 0.83 5.02 1.00
C VAL A 19 1.42 4.52 2.31
N ASP A 20 0.68 4.62 3.41
CA ASP A 20 1.13 4.14 4.73
C ASP A 20 1.34 2.62 4.73
N ALA A 21 0.39 1.88 4.15
CA ALA A 21 0.50 0.43 4.00
C ALA A 21 1.71 0.04 3.15
N ALA A 22 1.94 0.70 2.00
CA ALA A 22 3.08 0.41 1.14
C ALA A 22 4.40 0.71 1.85
N ARG A 23 4.51 1.85 2.54
CA ARG A 23 5.73 2.23 3.28
C ARG A 23 6.07 1.23 4.37
N GLU A 24 5.07 0.79 5.14
CA GLU A 24 5.30 -0.18 6.22
C GLU A 24 5.67 -1.56 5.67
N ALA A 25 4.99 -1.99 4.60
CA ALA A 25 5.28 -3.25 3.94
C ALA A 25 6.71 -3.27 3.37
N ALA A 26 7.13 -2.20 2.69
CA ALA A 26 8.49 -2.09 2.13
C ALA A 26 9.56 -2.16 3.23
N ARG A 27 9.35 -1.50 4.36
CA ARG A 27 10.28 -1.53 5.50
C ARG A 27 10.40 -2.93 6.12
N LEU A 28 9.28 -3.61 6.34
CA LEU A 28 9.29 -4.95 6.94
C LEU A 28 9.84 -6.01 5.97
N ALA A 29 9.47 -5.93 4.69
CA ALA A 29 9.97 -6.85 3.69
C ALA A 29 11.46 -6.62 3.38
N ALA A 30 11.97 -5.39 3.54
CA ALA A 30 13.41 -5.12 3.51
C ALA A 30 14.21 -5.84 4.61
N ARG A 31 13.56 -6.26 5.69
CA ARG A 31 14.12 -7.07 6.78
C ARG A 31 13.93 -8.57 6.58
N ASP A 32 13.53 -8.99 5.38
CA ASP A 32 13.20 -10.38 5.05
C ASP A 32 11.99 -10.95 5.82
N ASP A 33 11.16 -10.08 6.41
CA ASP A 33 9.92 -10.48 7.10
C ASP A 33 8.67 -10.19 6.25
N GLU A 34 8.53 -10.93 5.16
CA GLU A 34 7.41 -10.77 4.21
C GLU A 34 6.05 -11.06 4.85
N ARG A 35 5.98 -12.03 5.76
CA ARG A 35 4.72 -12.38 6.43
C ARG A 35 4.23 -11.24 7.31
N SER A 36 5.10 -10.65 8.12
CA SER A 36 4.73 -9.48 8.91
C SER A 36 4.44 -8.27 8.02
N ALA A 37 5.21 -8.07 6.94
CA ALA A 37 4.98 -7.01 5.96
C ALA A 37 3.57 -7.05 5.36
N VAL A 38 3.14 -8.20 4.84
CA VAL A 38 1.79 -8.37 4.29
C VAL A 38 0.72 -8.19 5.37
N SER A 39 0.94 -8.69 6.58
CA SER A 39 -0.01 -8.52 7.68
C SER A 39 -0.18 -7.05 8.07
N ALA A 40 0.92 -6.28 8.13
CA ALA A 40 0.90 -4.86 8.48
C ALA A 40 0.26 -4.03 7.37
N ALA A 41 0.61 -4.32 6.12
CA ALA A 41 -0.01 -3.71 4.95
C ALA A 41 -1.53 -3.90 4.96
N ARG A 42 -2.02 -5.11 5.24
CA ARG A 42 -3.46 -5.41 5.30
C ARG A 42 -4.19 -4.70 6.44
N ARG A 43 -3.51 -4.40 7.57
CA ARG A 43 -4.10 -3.63 8.67
C ARG A 43 -4.26 -2.15 8.32
N LEU A 44 -3.34 -1.60 7.53
CA LEU A 44 -3.32 -0.19 7.14
C LEU A 44 -4.15 0.07 5.87
N ALA A 45 -4.14 -0.86 4.93
CA ALA A 45 -4.73 -0.69 3.62
C ALA A 45 -6.28 -0.68 3.69
N PRO A 46 -6.95 -0.05 2.70
CA PRO A 46 -8.40 -0.15 2.56
C PRO A 46 -8.86 -1.61 2.40
N ALA A 47 -10.10 -1.90 2.80
CA ALA A 47 -10.67 -3.24 2.67
C ALA A 47 -10.66 -3.75 1.23
N GLY A 48 -10.22 -4.99 1.04
CA GLY A 48 -10.10 -5.62 -0.29
C GLY A 48 -8.87 -5.17 -1.07
N ALA A 49 -7.95 -4.41 -0.48
CA ALA A 49 -6.71 -4.03 -1.15
C ALA A 49 -5.81 -5.23 -1.43
N ARG A 50 -5.20 -5.22 -2.62
CA ARG A 50 -4.15 -6.14 -3.03
C ARG A 50 -2.80 -5.56 -2.62
N VAL A 51 -1.97 -6.40 -2.01
CA VAL A 51 -0.59 -6.07 -1.63
C VAL A 51 0.35 -6.94 -2.46
N ASP A 52 1.31 -6.32 -3.12
CA ASP A 52 2.35 -6.97 -3.91
C ASP A 52 3.72 -6.52 -3.39
N LEU A 53 4.62 -7.48 -3.19
CA LEU A 53 5.98 -7.24 -2.74
C LEU A 53 6.93 -7.77 -3.80
N ARG A 54 7.88 -6.94 -4.21
CA ARG A 54 8.87 -7.30 -5.22
C ARG A 54 10.25 -6.86 -4.78
N ARG A 55 11.20 -7.79 -4.83
CA ARG A 55 12.63 -7.49 -4.64
C ARG A 55 13.22 -7.03 -5.98
N ASP A 56 13.99 -5.96 -5.95
CA ASP A 56 14.58 -5.29 -7.10
C ASP A 56 16.03 -4.92 -6.75
N GLY A 57 16.94 -5.88 -6.95
CA GLY A 57 18.32 -5.80 -6.47
C GLY A 57 18.39 -5.62 -4.96
N ASP A 58 18.98 -4.51 -4.53
CA ASP A 58 19.14 -4.12 -3.13
C ASP A 58 17.92 -3.37 -2.57
N PHE A 59 16.81 -3.32 -3.30
CA PHE A 59 15.59 -2.67 -2.88
C PHE A 59 14.42 -3.65 -2.78
N VAL A 60 13.49 -3.35 -1.89
CA VAL A 60 12.17 -3.97 -1.83
C VAL A 60 11.13 -2.93 -2.18
N VAL A 61 10.30 -3.27 -3.15
CA VAL A 61 9.21 -2.47 -3.66
C VAL A 61 7.91 -3.08 -3.16
N ALA A 62 7.13 -2.30 -2.41
CA ALA A 62 5.77 -2.65 -2.03
C ALA A 62 4.76 -1.85 -2.83
N THR A 63 3.78 -2.53 -3.42
CA THR A 63 2.66 -1.92 -4.14
C THR A 63 1.36 -2.32 -3.47
N VAL A 64 0.52 -1.34 -3.16
CA VAL A 64 -0.81 -1.54 -2.57
C VAL A 64 -1.83 -0.93 -3.52
N VAL A 65 -2.83 -1.72 -3.92
CA VAL A 65 -3.90 -1.30 -4.83
C VAL A 65 -5.24 -1.56 -4.16
N ALA A 66 -6.09 -0.55 -4.07
CA ALA A 66 -7.42 -0.64 -3.50
C ALA A 66 -8.48 -0.15 -4.49
N HIS A 67 -9.59 -0.86 -4.57
CA HIS A 67 -10.71 -0.50 -5.42
C HIS A 67 -11.69 0.42 -4.69
N SER A 68 -12.05 1.57 -5.28
CA SER A 68 -13.00 2.49 -4.66
C SER A 68 -14.45 2.03 -4.86
N LYS A 69 -15.16 1.78 -3.76
CA LYS A 69 -16.59 1.43 -3.82
C LYS A 69 -17.49 2.60 -4.27
N LEU A 70 -17.06 3.84 -4.02
CA LEU A 70 -17.79 5.05 -4.40
C LEU A 70 -17.49 5.47 -5.85
N LEU A 71 -16.33 5.05 -6.36
CA LEU A 71 -15.84 5.37 -7.71
C LEU A 71 -15.40 4.07 -8.37
N PRO A 72 -16.33 3.21 -8.82
CA PRO A 72 -16.05 1.83 -9.26
C PRO A 72 -15.18 1.72 -10.51
N THR A 73 -14.87 2.83 -11.18
CA THR A 73 -13.92 2.86 -12.31
C THR A 73 -12.51 3.29 -11.89
N ILE A 74 -12.29 3.57 -10.59
CA ILE A 74 -11.05 4.14 -10.08
C ILE A 74 -10.39 3.17 -9.09
N ASP A 75 -9.20 2.73 -9.47
CA ASP A 75 -8.25 2.09 -8.57
C ASP A 75 -7.33 3.12 -7.92
N ILE A 76 -7.12 2.95 -6.63
CA ILE A 76 -6.26 3.81 -5.81
C ILE A 76 -5.02 3.00 -5.43
N ALA A 77 -3.89 3.38 -6.01
CA ALA A 77 -2.64 2.67 -5.85
C ALA A 77 -1.56 3.53 -5.20
N ALA A 78 -0.71 2.89 -4.41
CA ALA A 78 0.51 3.48 -3.88
C ALA A 78 1.67 2.49 -3.98
N LYS A 79 2.86 3.02 -4.22
CA LYS A 79 4.11 2.27 -4.25
C LYS A 79 5.11 2.91 -3.28
N ALA A 80 5.80 2.08 -2.53
CA ALA A 80 6.92 2.48 -1.68
C ALA A 80 8.11 1.57 -1.91
N VAL A 81 9.30 2.10 -1.64
CA VAL A 81 10.58 1.42 -1.85
C VAL A 81 11.43 1.57 -0.59
N SER A 82 12.09 0.50 -0.18
CA SER A 82 13.06 0.48 0.92
C SER A 82 14.31 -0.28 0.49
N ALA A 83 15.49 0.15 0.91
CA ALA A 83 16.69 -0.66 0.74
C ALA A 83 16.59 -1.91 1.62
N ALA A 84 17.00 -3.06 1.10
CA ALA A 84 17.08 -4.31 1.83
C ALA A 84 18.25 -4.26 2.83
N GLU A 85 18.05 -4.88 3.99
CA GLU A 85 19.14 -5.06 4.94
C GLU A 85 20.18 -6.03 4.35
N PRO A 86 21.49 -5.73 4.46
CA PRO A 86 22.53 -6.63 3.99
C PRO A 86 22.48 -7.94 4.78
N SER A 87 22.49 -9.07 4.06
CA SER A 87 22.59 -10.39 4.68
C SER A 87 23.92 -10.50 5.41
N ARG A 88 23.86 -10.69 6.73
CA ARG A 88 25.04 -10.84 7.60
C ARG A 88 25.75 -12.18 7.37
#